data_AF-A0A7V3CTQ0-F1
#
_entry.id   AF-A0A7V3CTQ0-F1
#
_cell.length_a   1.000
_cell.length_b   1.000
_cell.length_c   1.000
_cell.angle_alpha   90.00
_cell.angle_beta   90.00
_cell.angle_gamma   90.00
#
_symmetry.space_group_name_H-M   'P 1'
#
loop_
_entity.id
_entity.type
_entity.pdbx_description
1 polymer ?
#
loop_
_entity_poly.entity_id
_entity_poly.type
_entity_poly.pdbx_seq_one_letter_code
_entity_poly.pdbx_strand_id
1 'polypeptide(L)'
;KFKQENPDKIFILSYESLLNNFNESVKSLNKFCGFKTEPNLELLKEKTSFAELKKVENEFGSRFMTNTKQNFVREGKSGGWRAFYSQADLDFLYSDKELVSLMNELGYSV
;
A
#
# COMPACT_ATOMS: atom_id res chain seq x y z
N LYS A 1 9.59 -16.53 -15.98
CA LYS A 1 8.78 -17.62 -16.58
C LYS A 1 7.30 -17.40 -16.33
N PHE A 2 6.72 -17.65 -15.14
CA PHE A 2 5.27 -17.50 -14.92
C PHE A 2 4.67 -16.13 -15.31
N LYS A 3 5.30 -15.00 -14.95
CA LYS A 3 4.86 -13.65 -15.35
C LYS A 3 4.88 -13.40 -16.86
N GLN A 4 5.87 -13.97 -17.56
CA GLN A 4 5.99 -13.82 -19.02
C GLN A 4 4.98 -14.72 -19.75
N GLU A 5 4.64 -15.86 -19.16
CA GLU A 5 3.73 -16.86 -19.72
C GLU A 5 2.25 -16.58 -19.41
N ASN A 6 1.96 -15.79 -18.35
CA ASN A 6 0.60 -15.48 -17.91
C ASN A 6 0.46 -13.99 -17.48
N PRO A 7 0.72 -13.03 -18.39
CA PRO A 7 0.68 -11.61 -18.05
C PRO A 7 -0.71 -11.12 -17.61
N ASP A 8 -1.76 -11.82 -18.01
CA ASP A 8 -3.17 -11.57 -17.69
C ASP A 8 -3.61 -12.16 -16.33
N LYS A 9 -2.77 -12.98 -15.69
CA LYS A 9 -3.07 -13.60 -14.39
C LYS A 9 -2.37 -12.93 -13.22
N ILE A 10 -1.66 -11.83 -13.46
CA ILE A 10 -0.93 -11.08 -12.43
C ILE A 10 -1.33 -9.62 -12.49
N PHE A 11 -1.87 -9.12 -11.39
CA PHE A 11 -2.12 -7.70 -11.20
C PHE A 11 -1.06 -7.14 -10.26
N ILE A 12 -0.35 -6.11 -10.71
CA ILE A 12 0.63 -5.40 -9.90
C ILE A 12 -0.03 -4.15 -9.37
N LEU A 13 0.00 -3.99 -8.05
CA LEU A 13 -0.58 -2.86 -7.34
C LEU A 13 0.42 -2.36 -6.32
N SER A 14 0.71 -1.05 -6.33
CA SER A 14 1.53 -0.42 -5.30
C SER A 14 0.66 0.05 -4.13
N TYR A 15 1.26 0.11 -2.94
CA TYR A 15 0.61 0.65 -1.76
C TYR A 15 0.27 2.15 -1.95
N GLU A 16 1.19 2.88 -2.56
CA GLU A 16 1.04 4.30 -2.88
C GLU A 16 -0.10 4.55 -3.86
N SER A 17 -0.34 3.67 -4.84
CA SER A 17 -1.50 3.77 -5.74
C SER A 17 -2.82 3.64 -4.98
N LEU A 18 -2.90 2.76 -3.97
CA LEU A 18 -4.10 2.63 -3.13
C LEU A 18 -4.34 3.87 -2.26
N LEU A 19 -3.28 4.52 -1.79
CA LEU A 19 -3.38 5.75 -1.00
C LEU A 19 -3.76 6.96 -1.87
N ASN A 20 -3.10 7.14 -3.01
CA ASN A 20 -3.21 8.34 -3.83
C ASN A 20 -4.37 8.27 -4.82
N ASN A 21 -4.67 7.07 -5.35
CA ASN A 21 -5.61 6.83 -6.43
C ASN A 21 -6.53 5.64 -6.13
N PHE A 22 -7.10 5.59 -4.91
CA PHE A 22 -7.91 4.47 -4.42
C PHE A 22 -8.98 4.01 -5.42
N ASN A 23 -9.82 4.94 -5.91
CA ASN A 23 -10.96 4.60 -6.77
C ASN A 23 -10.52 3.92 -8.07
N GLU A 24 -9.52 4.46 -8.75
CA GLU A 24 -9.02 3.90 -10.01
C GLU A 24 -8.28 2.58 -9.79
N SER A 25 -7.54 2.46 -8.68
CA SER A 25 -6.89 1.22 -8.28
C SER A 25 -7.92 0.10 -8.03
N VAL A 26 -9.01 0.40 -7.32
CA VAL A 26 -10.07 -0.56 -7.03
C VAL A 26 -10.86 -0.93 -8.28
N LYS A 27 -11.18 0.01 -9.17
CA LYS A 27 -11.81 -0.31 -10.47
C LYS A 27 -10.95 -1.23 -11.32
N SER A 28 -9.65 -0.95 -11.38
CA SER A 28 -8.68 -1.77 -12.11
C SER A 28 -8.59 -3.18 -11.54
N LEU A 29 -8.57 -3.30 -10.20
CA LEU A 29 -8.62 -4.57 -9.49
C LEU A 29 -9.94 -5.32 -9.76
N ASN A 30 -11.08 -4.62 -9.73
CA ASN A 30 -12.40 -5.20 -10.01
C ASN A 30 -12.46 -5.82 -11.42
N LYS A 31 -11.95 -5.07 -12.41
CA LYS A 31 -11.81 -5.54 -13.80
C LYS A 31 -10.87 -6.73 -13.90
N PHE A 32 -9.73 -6.69 -13.23
CA PHE A 32 -8.76 -7.79 -13.23
C PHE A 32 -9.35 -9.08 -12.63
N CYS A 33 -10.10 -8.97 -11.53
CA CYS A 33 -10.78 -10.12 -10.92
C CYS A 33 -11.99 -10.62 -11.73
N GLY A 34 -12.41 -9.91 -12.78
CA GLY A 34 -13.53 -10.30 -13.63
C GLY A 34 -14.91 -10.11 -12.97
N PHE A 35 -15.02 -9.25 -11.95
CA PHE A 35 -16.30 -8.92 -11.36
C PHE A 35 -17.14 -8.07 -12.33
N LYS A 36 -18.40 -8.47 -12.53
CA LYS A 36 -19.34 -7.77 -13.43
C LYS A 36 -20.04 -6.59 -12.78
N THR A 37 -20.09 -6.57 -11.45
CA THR A 37 -20.76 -5.53 -10.67
C THR A 37 -19.78 -4.41 -10.39
N GLU A 38 -20.26 -3.17 -10.53
CA GLU A 38 -19.49 -1.99 -10.11
C GLU A 38 -19.28 -2.02 -8.58
N PRO A 39 -18.06 -1.81 -8.10
CA PRO A 39 -17.78 -1.83 -6.67
C PRO A 39 -18.40 -0.60 -5.99
N ASN A 40 -18.96 -0.79 -4.79
CA ASN A 40 -19.34 0.33 -3.94
C ASN A 40 -18.07 0.95 -3.33
N LEU A 41 -17.51 1.95 -4.02
CA LEU A 41 -16.22 2.55 -3.67
C LEU A 41 -16.23 3.21 -2.29
N GLU A 42 -17.33 3.86 -1.90
CA GLU A 42 -17.45 4.52 -0.59
C GLU A 42 -17.45 3.49 0.54
N LEU A 43 -18.25 2.43 0.40
CA LEU A 43 -18.28 1.34 1.39
C LEU A 43 -16.93 0.64 1.49
N LEU A 44 -16.27 0.37 0.36
CA LEU A 44 -14.95 -0.24 0.35
C LEU A 44 -13.93 0.66 1.04
N LYS A 45 -13.91 1.95 0.70
CA LYS A 45 -12.98 2.92 1.31
C LYS A 45 -13.17 3.03 2.81
N GLU A 46 -14.42 3.03 3.28
CA GLU A 46 -14.76 3.00 4.71
C GLU A 46 -14.22 1.72 5.38
N LYS A 47 -14.60 0.56 4.83
CA LYS A 47 -14.29 -0.76 5.41
C LYS A 47 -12.82 -1.12 5.37
N THR A 48 -12.09 -0.64 4.38
CA THR A 48 -10.64 -0.84 4.24
C THR A 48 -9.82 0.35 4.74
N SER A 49 -10.46 1.33 5.38
CA SER A 49 -9.74 2.47 5.94
C SER A 49 -8.80 2.02 7.06
N PHE A 50 -7.70 2.74 7.23
CA PHE A 50 -6.77 2.47 8.34
C PHE A 50 -7.48 2.51 9.70
N ALA A 51 -8.39 3.47 9.89
CA ALA A 51 -9.15 3.62 11.13
C ALA A 51 -10.03 2.39 11.41
N GLU A 52 -10.79 1.91 10.41
CA GLU A 52 -11.63 0.72 10.58
C GLU A 52 -10.79 -0.53 10.81
N LEU A 53 -9.71 -0.73 10.04
CA LEU A 53 -8.82 -1.89 10.23
C LEU A 53 -8.17 -1.89 11.62
N LYS A 54 -7.76 -0.72 12.13
CA LYS A 54 -7.21 -0.57 13.47
C LYS A 54 -8.25 -0.79 14.56
N LYS A 55 -9.48 -0.33 14.34
CA LYS A 55 -10.62 -0.61 15.23
C LYS A 55 -10.90 -2.11 15.30
N VAL A 56 -10.97 -2.80 14.17
CA VAL A 56 -11.16 -4.26 14.11
C VAL A 56 -10.03 -4.99 14.84
N GLU A 57 -8.77 -4.59 14.66
CA GLU A 57 -7.66 -5.17 15.42
C GLU A 57 -7.81 -4.95 16.94
N ASN A 58 -8.21 -3.75 17.37
CA ASN A 58 -8.39 -3.46 18.79
C ASN A 58 -9.57 -4.23 19.40
N GLU A 59 -10.65 -4.46 18.63
CA GLU A 59 -11.85 -5.16 19.09
C GLU A 59 -11.68 -6.67 19.15
N PHE A 60 -11.05 -7.27 18.12
CA PHE A 60 -10.93 -8.72 17.99
C PHE A 60 -9.54 -9.26 18.34
N GLY A 61 -8.59 -8.37 18.62
CA GLY A 61 -7.19 -8.70 18.87
C GLY A 61 -6.45 -9.12 17.60
N SER A 62 -5.13 -9.26 17.72
CA SER A 62 -4.30 -9.84 16.66
C SER A 62 -4.05 -11.32 16.95
N ARG A 63 -4.34 -12.16 15.94
CA ARG A 63 -4.15 -13.62 16.00
C ARG A 63 -2.70 -14.05 16.19
N PHE A 64 -1.75 -13.13 16.00
CA PHE A 64 -0.30 -13.39 15.98
C PHE A 64 0.46 -12.75 17.16
N MET A 65 -0.21 -11.99 18.03
CA MET A 65 0.45 -11.07 18.96
C MET A 65 0.13 -11.40 20.42
N THR A 66 0.52 -12.60 20.87
CA THR A 66 0.42 -12.94 22.30
C THR A 66 1.54 -12.33 23.15
N ASN A 67 2.61 -11.77 22.55
CA ASN A 67 3.82 -11.34 23.27
C ASN A 67 4.45 -10.00 22.82
N THR A 68 3.74 -9.14 22.10
CA THR A 68 4.30 -7.90 21.52
C THR A 68 3.48 -6.68 21.96
N LYS A 69 4.15 -5.61 22.39
CA LYS A 69 3.52 -4.34 22.81
C LYS A 69 3.06 -3.46 21.63
N GLN A 70 3.14 -3.95 20.40
CA GLN A 70 2.86 -3.18 19.19
C GLN A 70 1.60 -3.68 18.52
N ASN A 71 0.89 -2.80 17.83
CA ASN A 71 -0.22 -3.19 16.98
C ASN A 71 0.29 -3.59 15.59
N PHE A 72 -0.33 -4.56 14.95
CA PHE A 72 -0.09 -4.94 13.56
C PHE A 72 -0.47 -3.79 12.61
N VAL A 73 -1.63 -3.15 12.84
CA VAL A 73 -2.07 -1.96 12.10
C VAL A 73 -1.49 -0.70 12.76
N ARG A 74 -0.27 -0.34 12.32
CA ARG A 74 0.59 0.66 13.00
C ARG A 74 0.28 2.13 12.66
N GLU A 75 0.52 2.53 11.40
CA GLU A 75 0.47 3.95 10.97
C GLU A 75 -0.33 4.25 9.69
N GLY A 76 -0.41 3.32 8.73
CA GLY A 76 -1.24 3.49 7.53
C GLY A 76 -0.87 4.67 6.62
N LYS A 77 0.39 5.11 6.66
CA LYS A 77 0.90 6.23 5.86
C LYS A 77 2.10 5.80 5.01
N SER A 78 2.22 6.41 3.84
CA SER A 78 3.41 6.31 2.99
C SER A 78 4.48 7.32 3.44
N GLY A 79 5.75 7.05 3.12
CA GLY A 79 6.86 7.97 3.38
C GLY A 79 7.37 8.05 4.82
N GLY A 80 6.81 7.27 5.75
CA GLY A 80 7.22 7.26 7.16
C GLY A 80 8.68 6.87 7.40
N TRP A 81 9.30 6.16 6.45
CA TRP A 81 10.71 5.78 6.49
C TRP A 81 11.65 6.98 6.61
N ARG A 82 11.31 8.15 6.04
CA ARG A 82 12.15 9.37 6.10
C ARG A 82 12.48 9.81 7.53
N ALA A 83 11.59 9.54 8.49
CA ALA A 83 11.80 9.89 9.89
C ALA A 83 12.86 9.01 10.60
N PHE A 84 13.29 7.92 9.98
CA PHE A 84 14.22 6.95 10.56
C PHE A 84 15.63 7.02 9.95
N TYR A 85 15.82 7.83 8.91
CA TYR A 85 17.12 7.99 8.24
C TYR A 85 17.76 9.31 8.64
N SER A 86 19.08 9.29 8.77
CA SER A 86 19.87 10.52 8.89
C SER A 86 19.95 11.23 7.53
N GLN A 87 20.32 12.52 7.53
CA GLN A 87 20.51 13.25 6.28
C GLN A 87 21.56 12.59 5.38
N ALA A 88 22.65 12.04 5.96
CA ALA A 88 23.68 11.35 5.20
C ALA A 88 23.16 10.08 4.51
N ASP A 89 22.25 9.34 5.16
CA ASP A 89 21.61 8.18 4.54
C ASP A 89 20.69 8.59 3.39
N LEU A 90 19.93 9.67 3.57
CA LEU A 90 19.06 10.22 2.52
C LEU A 90 19.87 10.68 1.31
N ASP A 91 20.98 11.39 1.54
CA ASP A 91 21.86 11.86 0.47
C ASP A 91 22.48 10.68 -0.29
N PHE A 92 22.85 9.61 0.42
CA PHE A 92 23.33 8.37 -0.20
C PHE A 92 22.23 7.72 -1.07
N LEU A 93 21.01 7.59 -0.54
CA LEU A 93 19.89 7.02 -1.30
C LEU A 93 19.55 7.87 -2.53
N TYR A 94 19.54 9.20 -2.41
CA TYR A 94 19.21 10.11 -3.52
C TYR A 94 20.33 10.25 -4.55
N SER A 95 21.53 9.74 -4.26
CA SER A 95 22.61 9.65 -5.26
C SER A 95 22.34 8.60 -6.34
N ASP A 96 21.46 7.63 -6.08
CA ASP A 96 21.04 6.60 -7.04
C ASP A 96 19.90 7.11 -7.93
N LYS A 97 20.20 7.33 -9.21
CA LYS A 97 19.24 7.83 -10.20
C LYS A 97 18.09 6.88 -10.48
N GLU A 98 18.34 5.57 -10.45
CA GLU A 98 17.28 4.56 -10.69
C GLU A 98 16.30 4.56 -9.52
N LEU A 99 16.82 4.63 -8.29
CA LEU A 99 16.01 4.76 -7.10
C LEU A 99 15.17 6.05 -7.12
N VAL A 100 15.78 7.20 -7.43
CA VAL A 100 15.06 8.48 -7.50
C VAL A 100 13.97 8.46 -8.57
N SER A 101 14.23 7.85 -9.73
CA SER A 101 13.20 7.68 -10.77
C SER A 101 12.01 6.86 -10.26
N LEU A 102 12.29 5.69 -9.66
CA LEU A 102 11.25 4.83 -9.09
C LEU A 102 10.45 5.54 -7.98
N MET A 103 11.12 6.29 -7.11
CA MET A 103 10.46 7.01 -6.04
C MET A 103 9.52 8.10 -6.57
N ASN A 104 9.93 8.82 -7.61
CA ASN A 104 9.07 9.79 -8.29
C ASN A 104 7.83 9.11 -8.92
N GLU A 105 8.01 7.94 -9.55
CA GLU A 105 6.88 7.15 -10.09
C GLU A 105 5.89 6.71 -9.00
N LEU A 106 6.40 6.40 -7.79
CA LEU A 106 5.57 6.08 -6.62
C LEU A 106 4.93 7.30 -5.97
N GLY A 107 5.17 8.51 -6.48
CA GLY A 107 4.58 9.76 -5.99
C GLY A 107 5.32 10.39 -4.81
N TYR A 108 6.57 10.01 -4.57
CA TYR A 108 7.43 10.67 -3.59
C TYR A 108 8.11 11.89 -4.20
N SER A 109 8.08 13.04 -3.51
CA SER A 109 8.98 14.15 -3.81
C SER A 109 10.35 13.87 -3.19
N VAL A 110 11.33 13.54 -4.04
CA VAL A 110 12.74 13.30 -3.71
C VAL A 110 13.64 13.91 -4.75
#